data_AF-A0A139QL24-F1
#
_entry.id   AF-A0A139QL24-F1
#
_cell.length_a   1.000
_cell.length_b   1.000
_cell.length_c   1.000
_cell.angle_alpha   90.00
_cell.angle_beta   90.00
_cell.angle_gamma   90.00
#
_symmetry.space_group_name_H-M   'P 1'
#
loop_
_entity.id
_entity.type
_entity.pdbx_description
1 polymer ?
#
loop_
_entity_poly.entity_id
_entity_poly.type
_entity_poly.pdbx_seq_one_letter_code
_entity_poly.pdbx_strand_id
1 'polypeptide(L)'
;MKMSISFVTKTNMTGLKHNNRDLTEAEYQEPAHRHINQALSDDNIYIKRGNLKATYEELFGEALENYNAKQKRADRKITDYYQHVKKSKTLDLQREIVITVGKKEDWEKTYHERIKSCSRAIRGVY
;
A
#
# COMPACT_ATOMS: atom_id res chain seq x y z
N MET A 1 5.55 16.02 -24.07
CA MET A 1 6.45 15.01 -23.48
C MET A 1 5.68 13.70 -23.40
N LYS A 2 6.21 12.59 -23.94
CA LYS A 2 5.54 11.28 -23.89
C LYS A 2 6.19 10.48 -22.76
N MET A 3 5.44 10.19 -21.70
CA MET A 3 5.90 9.36 -20.58
C MET A 3 5.37 7.94 -20.73
N SER A 4 6.17 6.94 -20.31
CA SER A 4 5.70 5.56 -20.18
C SER A 4 4.93 5.35 -18.89
N ILE A 5 4.14 4.28 -18.81
CA ILE A 5 3.60 3.77 -17.53
C ILE A 5 3.95 2.29 -17.42
N SER A 6 4.37 1.85 -16.24
CA SER A 6 4.60 0.44 -15.93
C SER A 6 3.85 0.01 -14.69
N PHE A 7 3.49 -1.27 -14.67
CA PHE A 7 2.77 -1.92 -13.58
C PHE A 7 3.54 -3.16 -13.16
N VAL A 8 3.82 -3.28 -11.87
CA VAL A 8 4.40 -4.49 -11.27
C VAL A 8 3.48 -4.93 -10.16
N THR A 9 3.05 -6.19 -10.18
CA THR A 9 2.23 -6.76 -9.11
C THR A 9 3.04 -7.74 -8.28
N LYS A 10 2.82 -7.73 -6.96
CA LYS A 10 3.38 -8.70 -6.03
C LYS A 10 2.26 -9.24 -5.15
N THR A 11 2.10 -10.55 -5.14
CA THR A 11 1.03 -11.25 -4.39
C THR A 11 1.46 -11.64 -2.98
N ASN A 12 2.76 -11.87 -2.75
CA ASN A 12 3.25 -12.52 -1.52
C ASN A 12 4.18 -11.64 -0.67
N MET A 13 4.42 -10.40 -1.05
CA MET A 13 5.29 -9.49 -0.31
C MET A 13 4.57 -8.19 -0.01
N THR A 14 4.70 -7.72 1.22
CA THR A 14 4.00 -6.54 1.72
C THR A 14 5.07 -5.53 2.07
N GLY A 15 5.31 -4.57 1.18
CA GLY A 15 6.33 -3.53 1.37
C GLY A 15 5.99 -2.51 2.46
N LEU A 16 5.09 -2.81 3.41
CA LEU A 16 4.51 -1.83 4.32
C LEU A 16 5.57 -1.05 5.12
N LYS A 17 6.55 -1.73 5.73
CA LYS A 17 7.66 -1.05 6.42
C LYS A 17 8.46 -0.16 5.48
N HIS A 18 8.84 -0.71 4.33
CA HIS A 18 9.57 0.02 3.30
C HIS A 18 8.82 1.28 2.81
N ASN A 19 7.54 1.13 2.45
CA ASN A 19 6.66 2.21 1.98
C ASN A 19 6.43 3.27 3.07
N ASN A 20 6.36 2.86 4.34
CA ASN A 20 6.23 3.76 5.48
C ASN A 20 7.55 4.39 5.95
N ARG A 21 8.69 4.02 5.33
CA ARG A 21 10.04 4.39 5.77
C ARG A 21 10.29 4.03 7.25
N ASP A 22 9.62 2.99 7.72
CA ASP A 22 9.70 2.46 9.08
C ASP A 22 10.79 1.38 9.12
N LEU A 23 12.02 1.85 8.93
CA LEU A 23 13.25 1.05 8.86
C LEU A 23 14.25 1.59 9.89
N THR A 24 14.97 0.67 10.52
CA THR A 24 16.12 0.98 11.37
C THR A 24 17.34 1.39 10.51
N GLU A 25 18.32 2.04 11.13
CA GLU A 25 19.55 2.43 10.41
C GLU A 25 20.29 1.21 9.84
N ALA A 26 20.30 0.08 10.56
CA ALA A 26 20.87 -1.17 10.06
C ALA A 26 20.12 -1.69 8.82
N GLU A 27 18.78 -1.65 8.83
CA GLU A 27 17.95 -2.04 7.68
C GLU A 27 18.20 -1.10 6.48
N TYR A 28 18.45 0.20 6.69
CA TYR A 28 18.81 1.12 5.60
C TYR A 28 20.12 0.76 4.88
N GLN A 29 21.07 0.13 5.59
CA GLN A 29 22.34 -0.31 5.01
C GLN A 29 22.23 -1.61 4.20
N GLU A 30 21.08 -2.32 4.27
CA GLU A 30 20.87 -3.53 3.50
C GLU A 30 20.84 -3.25 1.99
N PRO A 31 21.30 -4.19 1.13
CA PRO A 31 21.29 -4.02 -0.32
C PRO A 31 19.91 -3.65 -0.90
N ALA A 32 18.83 -4.07 -0.24
CA ALA A 32 17.45 -3.76 -0.62
C ALA A 32 17.04 -2.31 -0.34
N HIS A 33 17.76 -1.57 0.50
CA HIS A 33 17.36 -0.23 0.99
C HIS A 33 18.44 0.84 0.80
N ARG A 34 19.69 0.46 0.52
CA ARG A 34 20.82 1.38 0.28
C ARG A 34 20.62 2.44 -0.82
N HIS A 35 19.61 2.25 -1.69
CA HIS A 35 19.29 3.18 -2.77
C HIS A 35 18.33 4.30 -2.33
N ILE A 36 17.82 4.26 -1.11
CA ILE A 36 16.90 5.26 -0.56
C ILE A 36 17.73 6.43 -0.02
N ASN A 37 17.53 7.62 -0.58
CA ASN A 37 18.06 8.85 0.02
C ASN A 37 17.11 9.30 1.14
N GLN A 38 17.51 9.09 2.40
CA GLN A 38 16.69 9.40 3.57
C GLN A 38 16.31 10.89 3.65
N ALA A 39 17.18 11.80 3.21
CA ALA A 39 16.93 13.24 3.23
C ALA A 39 15.80 13.69 2.30
N LEU A 40 15.39 12.83 1.36
CA LEU A 40 14.27 13.07 0.45
C LEU A 40 12.98 12.36 0.90
N SER A 41 13.00 11.63 2.02
CA SER A 41 11.82 10.89 2.48
C SER A 41 10.64 11.80 2.83
N ASP A 42 10.91 13.04 3.26
CA ASP A 42 9.89 14.04 3.60
C ASP A 42 9.12 14.56 2.37
N ASP A 43 9.67 14.38 1.17
CA ASP A 43 8.98 14.72 -0.08
C ASP A 43 7.92 13.66 -0.47
N ASN A 44 7.94 12.46 0.15
CA ASN A 44 6.95 11.42 -0.11
C ASN A 44 5.55 11.87 0.31
N ILE A 45 4.53 11.27 -0.32
CA ILE A 45 3.13 11.56 -0.05
C ILE A 45 2.41 10.27 0.28
N TYR A 46 1.59 10.31 1.32
CA TYR A 46 0.64 9.27 1.63
C TYR A 46 -0.76 9.76 1.27
N ILE A 47 -1.41 9.10 0.31
CA ILE A 47 -2.80 9.39 -0.06
C ILE A 47 -3.75 8.81 0.99
N LYS A 48 -3.58 7.52 1.32
CA LYS A 48 -4.24 6.85 2.45
C LYS A 48 -3.20 5.98 3.16
N ARG A 49 -3.08 6.14 4.48
CA ARG A 49 -2.28 5.29 5.36
C ARG A 49 -3.19 4.80 6.48
N GLY A 50 -3.17 3.50 6.76
CA GLY A 50 -4.09 2.92 7.74
C GLY A 50 -3.63 1.57 8.25
N ASN A 51 -4.28 1.12 9.32
CA ASN A 51 -4.09 -0.22 9.87
C ASN A 51 -4.87 -1.23 9.01
N LEU A 52 -4.19 -2.24 8.49
CA LEU A 52 -4.81 -3.24 7.62
C LEU A 52 -6.02 -3.93 8.27
N LYS A 53 -5.94 -4.28 9.57
CA LYS A 53 -7.06 -4.91 10.28
C LYS A 53 -8.26 -3.97 10.40
N ALA A 54 -8.01 -2.69 10.71
CA ALA A 54 -9.08 -1.69 10.76
C ALA A 54 -9.73 -1.48 9.39
N THR A 55 -8.94 -1.45 8.31
CA THR A 55 -9.47 -1.38 6.93
C THR A 55 -10.34 -2.59 6.59
N TYR A 56 -10.00 -3.78 7.08
CA TYR A 56 -10.83 -4.96 6.90
C TYR A 56 -12.20 -4.82 7.57
N GLU A 57 -12.24 -4.23 8.77
CA GLU A 57 -13.50 -3.95 9.46
C GLU A 57 -14.33 -2.90 8.72
N GLU A 58 -13.69 -1.79 8.31
CA GLU A 58 -14.33 -0.71 7.53
C GLU A 58 -14.97 -1.23 6.24
N LEU A 59 -14.29 -2.10 5.51
CA LEU A 59 -14.73 -2.57 4.19
C LEU A 59 -15.64 -3.80 4.24
N PHE A 60 -15.48 -4.67 5.22
CA PHE A 60 -16.15 -5.99 5.24
C PHE A 60 -16.98 -6.26 6.49
N GLY A 61 -16.94 -5.41 7.52
CA GLY A 61 -17.64 -5.63 8.79
C GLY A 61 -19.15 -5.84 8.60
N GLU A 62 -19.81 -4.93 7.89
CA GLU A 62 -21.25 -5.04 7.60
C GLU A 62 -21.59 -6.31 6.79
N ALA A 63 -20.77 -6.64 5.78
CA ALA A 63 -20.95 -7.85 4.98
C ALA A 63 -20.78 -9.13 5.82
N LEU A 64 -19.83 -9.12 6.76
CA LEU A 64 -19.56 -10.21 7.69
C LEU A 64 -20.72 -10.42 8.67
N GLU A 65 -21.28 -9.34 9.22
CA GLU A 65 -22.45 -9.39 10.09
C GLU A 65 -23.66 -9.99 9.35
N ASN A 66 -23.93 -9.48 8.15
CA ASN A 66 -25.00 -9.98 7.28
C ASN A 66 -24.82 -11.46 6.90
N TYR A 67 -23.58 -11.91 6.67
CA TYR A 67 -23.26 -13.30 6.43
C TYR A 67 -23.53 -14.17 7.66
N ASN A 68 -23.05 -13.74 8.83
CA ASN A 68 -23.16 -14.47 10.09
C ASN A 68 -24.60 -14.56 10.61
N ALA A 69 -25.44 -13.55 10.36
CA ALA A 69 -26.85 -13.53 10.72
C ALA A 69 -27.64 -14.67 10.05
N LYS A 70 -27.22 -15.08 8.84
CA LYS A 70 -27.84 -16.19 8.09
C LYS A 70 -27.37 -17.57 8.56
N GLN A 71 -26.32 -17.66 9.37
CA GLN A 71 -25.76 -18.94 9.80
C GLN A 71 -26.45 -19.47 11.08
N LYS A 72 -27.11 -20.62 10.96
CA LYS A 72 -27.71 -21.33 12.11
C LYS A 72 -26.69 -22.08 12.96
N ARG A 73 -25.62 -22.56 12.33
CA ARG A 73 -24.56 -23.34 12.98
C ARG A 73 -23.41 -22.44 13.41
N ALA A 74 -22.96 -22.58 14.65
CA ALA A 74 -21.90 -21.75 15.22
C ALA A 74 -20.55 -21.93 14.50
N ASP A 75 -20.21 -23.15 14.09
CA ASP A 75 -18.94 -23.48 13.41
C ASP A 75 -18.80 -22.87 12.00
N ARG A 76 -19.91 -22.39 11.43
CA ARG A 76 -19.93 -21.72 10.12
C ARG A 76 -19.83 -20.20 10.21
N LYS A 77 -19.94 -19.62 11.41
CA LYS A 77 -19.77 -18.18 11.61
C LYS A 77 -18.29 -17.83 11.54
N ILE A 78 -17.99 -16.72 10.89
CA ILE A 78 -16.63 -16.19 10.81
C ILE A 78 -16.51 -15.07 11.85
N THR A 79 -15.66 -15.26 12.86
CA THR A 79 -15.53 -14.33 13.99
C THR A 79 -14.49 -13.23 13.76
N ASP A 80 -13.44 -13.52 12.99
CA ASP A 80 -12.42 -12.54 12.60
C ASP A 80 -12.13 -12.77 11.10
N TYR A 81 -12.71 -11.91 10.26
CA TYR A 81 -12.60 -12.07 8.81
C TYR A 81 -11.17 -11.80 8.31
N TYR A 82 -10.44 -10.89 8.94
CA TYR A 82 -9.01 -10.69 8.64
C TYR A 82 -8.22 -11.98 8.86
N GLN A 83 -8.41 -12.68 9.98
CA GLN A 83 -7.76 -13.97 10.24
C GLN A 83 -8.25 -15.07 9.31
N HIS A 84 -9.53 -15.04 8.94
CA HIS A 84 -10.10 -15.99 7.98
C HIS A 84 -9.40 -15.89 6.62
N VAL A 85 -9.25 -14.66 6.09
CA VAL A 85 -8.53 -14.42 4.83
C VAL A 85 -7.05 -14.75 4.97
N LYS A 86 -6.41 -14.34 6.08
CA LYS A 86 -4.97 -14.61 6.34
C LYS A 86 -4.63 -16.11 6.33
N LYS A 87 -5.56 -16.97 6.76
CA LYS A 87 -5.38 -18.43 6.79
C LYS A 87 -5.82 -19.12 5.49
N SER A 88 -6.46 -18.38 4.59
CA SER A 88 -6.93 -18.93 3.32
C SER A 88 -5.75 -19.29 2.41
N LYS A 89 -5.89 -20.38 1.66
CA LYS A 89 -4.95 -20.76 0.60
C LYS A 89 -5.31 -20.16 -0.76
N THR A 90 -6.49 -19.55 -0.87
CA THR A 90 -7.07 -19.08 -2.14
C THR A 90 -7.30 -17.58 -2.16
N LEU A 91 -7.12 -16.89 -1.04
CA LEU A 91 -7.30 -15.45 -0.93
C LEU A 91 -5.99 -14.77 -0.57
N ASP A 92 -5.74 -13.63 -1.20
CA ASP A 92 -4.63 -12.76 -0.86
C ASP A 92 -5.08 -11.81 0.26
N LEU A 93 -4.36 -11.79 1.39
CA LEU A 93 -4.63 -10.85 2.49
C LEU A 93 -4.43 -9.39 2.07
N GLN A 94 -3.51 -9.15 1.14
CA GLN A 94 -3.32 -7.89 0.45
C GLN A 94 -2.54 -8.16 -0.84
N ARG A 95 -2.74 -7.31 -1.85
CA ARG A 95 -1.93 -7.32 -3.07
C ARG A 95 -1.31 -5.95 -3.28
N GLU A 96 -0.02 -5.94 -3.60
CA GLU A 96 0.70 -4.72 -3.92
C GLU A 96 0.78 -4.53 -5.43
N ILE A 97 0.49 -3.31 -5.89
CA ILE A 97 0.69 -2.87 -7.27
C ILE A 97 1.60 -1.65 -7.21
N VAL A 98 2.76 -1.75 -7.84
CA VAL A 98 3.68 -0.62 -8.05
C VAL A 98 3.39 -0.04 -9.42
N ILE A 99 3.07 1.25 -9.45
CA ILE A 99 2.83 2.00 -10.68
C ILE A 99 3.95 3.02 -10.81
N THR A 100 4.69 2.95 -11.92
CA THR A 100 5.73 3.94 -12.24
C THR A 100 5.35 4.68 -13.51
N VAL A 101 5.37 6.00 -13.45
CA VAL A 101 5.15 6.88 -14.61
C VAL A 101 6.51 7.46 -15.01
N GLY A 102 6.84 7.41 -16.30
CA GLY A 102 8.11 7.84 -16.87
C GLY A 102 9.30 6.95 -16.51
N LYS A 103 10.44 7.27 -17.11
CA LYS A 103 11.76 6.75 -16.74
C LYS A 103 12.56 7.83 -16.04
N LYS A 104 13.73 7.49 -15.49
CA LYS A 104 14.62 8.43 -14.80
C LYS A 104 14.86 9.70 -15.64
N GLU A 105 15.15 9.53 -16.93
CA GLU A 105 15.47 10.62 -17.85
C GLU A 105 14.28 11.57 -18.10
N ASP A 106 13.04 11.08 -17.93
CA ASP A 106 11.84 11.91 -18.06
C ASP A 106 11.72 12.87 -16.85
N TRP A 107 12.08 12.40 -15.66
CA TRP A 107 11.99 13.19 -14.43
C TRP A 107 13.17 14.13 -14.25
N GLU A 108 14.37 13.77 -14.71
CA GLU A 108 15.53 14.68 -14.74
C GLU A 108 15.29 15.91 -15.61
N LYS A 109 14.50 15.77 -16.68
CA LYS A 109 14.11 16.87 -17.57
C LYS A 109 12.91 17.67 -17.04
N THR A 110 12.27 17.20 -15.98
CA THR A 110 11.07 17.83 -15.41
C THR A 110 11.47 18.78 -14.29
N TYR A 111 10.96 20.01 -14.30
CA TYR A 111 11.19 20.97 -13.22
C TYR A 111 10.65 20.41 -11.88
N HIS A 112 11.53 20.25 -10.90
CA HIS A 112 11.21 19.77 -9.55
C HIS A 112 10.01 20.50 -8.91
N GLU A 113 9.83 21.79 -9.21
CA GLU A 113 8.70 22.58 -8.71
C GLU A 113 7.34 22.09 -9.22
N ARG A 114 7.25 21.59 -10.47
CA ARG A 114 6.00 21.02 -11.01
C ARG A 114 5.62 19.74 -10.27
N ILE A 115 6.61 18.91 -9.94
CA ILE A 115 6.41 17.68 -9.16
C ILE A 115 5.89 18.02 -7.76
N LYS A 116 6.50 19.02 -7.09
CA LYS A 116 6.04 19.54 -5.79
C LYS A 116 4.64 20.17 -5.86
N SER A 117 4.29 20.80 -6.99
CA SER A 117 2.94 21.32 -7.20
C SER A 117 1.89 20.22 -7.33
N CYS A 118 2.14 19.19 -8.14
CA CYS A 118 1.26 18.04 -8.26
C CYS A 118 1.11 17.30 -6.92
N SER A 119 2.20 17.18 -6.17
CA SER A 119 2.21 16.62 -4.81
C SER A 119 1.22 17.34 -3.89
N ARG A 120 1.28 18.68 -3.86
CA ARG A 120 0.34 19.50 -3.06
C ARG A 120 -1.10 19.37 -3.53
N ALA A 121 -1.34 19.30 -4.84
CA ALA A 121 -2.69 19.14 -5.37
C ALA A 121 -3.33 17.82 -4.92
N ILE A 122 -2.58 16.72 -4.91
CA ILE A 122 -3.07 15.41 -4.46
C ILE A 122 -3.41 15.43 -2.95
N ARG A 123 -2.60 16.11 -2.13
CA ARG A 123 -2.87 16.27 -0.68
C ARG A 123 -4.14 17.06 -0.36
N GLY A 124 -4.67 17.85 -1.29
CA GLY A 124 -5.89 18.65 -1.08
C GLY A 124 -7.18 17.97 -1.52
N VAL A 125 -7.10 16.77 -2.11
CA VAL A 125 -8.25 16.04 -2.68
C VAL A 125 -8.74 14.92 -1.73
N TYR A 126 -7.92 14.53 -0.75
CA TYR A 126 -8.20 13.51 0.26
C TYR A 126 -7.87 14.05 1.65
#